data_AF-A0A7C4L0G0-F1
#
_entry.id   AF-A0A7C4L0G0-F1
#
_cell.length_a   1.000
_cell.length_b   1.000
_cell.length_c   1.000
_cell.angle_alpha   90.00
_cell.angle_beta   90.00
_cell.angle_gamma   90.00
#
_symmetry.space_group_name_H-M   'P 1'
#
loop_
_entity.id
_entity.type
_entity.pdbx_description
1 polymer ?
#
loop_
_entity_poly.entity_id
_entity_poly.type
_entity_poly.pdbx_seq_one_letter_code
_entity_poly.pdbx_strand_id
1 'polypeptide(L)'
;MKQGIKVGWSAAIVFIWLFSVLFSTRVSAAPRFAAVPSVSINAPGQIFIGSSFSFTVTFDNTGADTGYGPYLDVFLPLSGADGIVGGPNDGISFSAASYLGAPVTTQTLNCPAGSTVTHPLTNQTVTCPPQPAGLFSPFVWQMVVVTLPFGSFVPGQPPIEVAVNAQLSNYADLNVPLPIWAGGGFMFGQDPLNNPASDPPISAARVQTSPNPTAALITLSKAYSGPEDETATGPNFPRRYTLTATIAAGQTLSNFVLSDSLPGNMQFVSLVLTSPGGASCSLPSTSTPGGSISCSFGSISGSVSLTFEFFIPLRDANGNLILDPDTGNDETSCNNTAASGNWTPLDPRDSLTTITQNPAGCEHTLTDKS
;
A
#
# COMPACT_ATOMS: atom_id res chain seq x y z
N MET A 1 81.13 65.98 -3.51
CA MET A 1 81.58 66.23 -2.12
C MET A 1 80.81 65.29 -1.22
N LYS A 2 81.52 64.47 -0.43
CA LYS A 2 80.95 63.60 0.61
C LYS A 2 80.13 64.44 1.59
N GLN A 3 78.98 63.96 2.03
CA GLN A 3 78.60 63.80 3.44
C GLN A 3 77.35 62.91 3.53
N GLY A 4 77.31 62.02 4.51
CA GLY A 4 76.28 61.01 4.66
C GLY A 4 75.41 61.16 5.91
N ILE A 5 74.45 60.23 5.98
CA ILE A 5 73.75 59.68 7.15
C ILE A 5 72.73 60.61 7.84
N LYS A 6 71.43 60.27 7.77
CA LYS A 6 70.68 59.63 8.88
C LYS A 6 69.22 59.34 8.51
N VAL A 7 68.81 58.16 8.99
CA VAL A 7 67.50 57.51 8.93
C VAL A 7 66.45 58.29 9.74
N GLY A 8 65.21 58.28 9.25
CA GLY A 8 64.01 58.61 10.01
C GLY A 8 62.78 58.03 9.34
N TRP A 9 62.40 56.80 9.70
CA TRP A 9 61.11 56.21 9.34
C TRP A 9 60.05 56.74 10.30
N SER A 10 59.11 57.55 9.80
CA SER A 10 57.92 57.95 10.53
C SER A 10 56.78 57.00 10.18
N ALA A 11 56.31 56.26 11.17
CA ALA A 11 55.21 55.32 11.09
C ALA A 11 53.86 56.04 10.89
N ALA A 12 53.11 55.64 9.86
CA ALA A 12 51.68 55.93 9.75
C ALA A 12 50.89 54.71 10.24
N ILE A 13 50.31 54.80 11.44
CA ILE A 13 49.42 53.78 12.00
C ILE A 13 48.02 54.02 11.40
N VAL A 14 47.61 53.13 10.50
CA VAL A 14 46.22 53.06 10.01
C VAL A 14 45.44 52.18 10.98
N PHE A 15 44.50 52.77 11.72
CA PHE A 15 43.60 52.06 12.63
C PHE A 15 42.42 51.50 11.83
N ILE A 16 42.52 50.23 11.40
CA ILE A 16 41.39 49.51 10.80
C ILE A 16 40.52 48.96 11.94
N TRP A 17 39.34 49.54 12.14
CA TRP A 17 38.31 48.97 12.99
C TRP A 17 37.69 47.75 12.28
N LEU A 18 38.13 46.54 12.65
CA LEU A 18 37.40 45.32 12.31
C LEU A 18 36.17 45.23 13.21
N PHE A 19 34.99 45.55 12.67
CA PHE A 19 33.71 45.26 13.31
C PHE A 19 33.39 43.78 13.06
N SER A 20 33.71 42.90 14.02
CA SER A 20 33.32 41.50 14.00
C SER A 20 31.81 41.40 14.26
N VAL A 21 31.02 41.22 13.20
CA VAL A 21 29.60 40.87 13.30
C VAL A 21 29.51 39.40 13.76
N LEU A 22 29.29 39.21 15.06
CA LEU A 22 28.92 37.91 15.60
C LEU A 22 27.51 37.56 15.08
N PHE A 23 27.42 36.71 14.07
CA PHE A 23 26.18 36.01 13.76
C PHE A 23 25.85 35.10 14.93
N SER A 24 24.93 35.53 15.78
CA SER A 24 24.37 34.70 16.84
C SER A 24 23.44 33.68 16.18
N THR A 25 23.98 32.53 15.78
CA THR A 25 23.16 31.36 15.48
C THR A 25 22.51 30.92 16.79
N ARG A 26 21.23 31.23 16.98
CA ARG A 26 20.44 30.62 18.05
C ARG A 26 20.31 29.14 17.73
N VAL A 27 21.24 28.33 18.24
CA VAL A 27 21.01 26.90 18.40
C VAL A 27 19.98 26.78 19.51
N SER A 28 18.74 26.45 19.15
CA SER A 28 17.75 26.04 20.15
C SER A 28 18.23 24.70 20.70
N ALA A 29 18.83 24.73 21.89
CA ALA A 29 19.14 23.51 22.62
C ALA A 29 17.80 22.93 23.09
N ALA A 30 17.28 21.93 22.39
CA ALA A 30 16.22 21.08 22.94
C ALA A 30 16.76 20.48 24.26
N PRO A 31 16.08 20.65 25.40
CA PRO A 31 16.51 20.01 26.63
C PRO A 31 16.58 18.49 26.39
N ARG A 32 17.66 17.85 26.88
CA ARG A 32 17.91 16.40 26.70
C ARG A 32 16.90 15.49 27.42
N PHE A 33 15.94 16.08 28.12
CA PHE A 33 14.76 15.45 28.70
C PHE A 33 13.57 16.27 28.19
N ALA A 34 12.82 15.68 27.28
CA ALA A 34 11.55 16.21 26.77
C ALA A 34 10.69 15.04 26.30
N ALA A 35 9.37 15.26 26.23
CA ALA A 35 8.49 14.36 25.51
C ALA A 35 8.87 14.32 24.02
N VAL A 36 8.96 13.13 23.43
CA VAL A 36 9.30 12.93 22.02
C VAL A 36 8.21 12.06 21.39
N PRO A 37 7.21 12.68 20.75
CA PRO A 37 6.19 11.91 20.05
C PRO A 37 6.81 11.15 18.87
N SER A 38 6.40 9.91 18.71
CA SER A 38 6.77 9.03 17.61
C SER A 38 5.50 8.45 17.00
N VAL A 39 5.50 8.32 15.67
CA VAL A 39 4.34 7.79 14.92
C VAL A 39 4.81 6.75 13.92
N SER A 40 4.04 5.67 13.78
CA SER A 40 4.21 4.69 12.72
C SER A 40 2.88 4.36 12.05
N ILE A 41 2.93 3.86 10.81
CA ILE A 41 1.74 3.51 10.02
C ILE A 41 1.90 2.09 9.52
N ASN A 42 0.86 1.28 9.66
CA ASN A 42 0.74 -0.03 9.04
C ASN A 42 -0.53 -0.07 8.18
N ALA A 43 -0.35 0.00 6.86
CA ALA A 43 -1.43 0.03 5.89
C ALA A 43 -1.27 -1.09 4.86
N PRO A 44 -2.38 -1.59 4.27
CA PRO A 44 -2.31 -2.61 3.23
C PRO A 44 -1.62 -2.07 1.98
N GLY A 45 -0.79 -2.90 1.33
CA GLY A 45 -0.09 -2.53 0.10
C GLY A 45 -1.00 -2.51 -1.14
N GLN A 46 -2.09 -3.28 -1.13
CA GLN A 46 -3.08 -3.32 -2.21
C GLN A 46 -4.49 -3.28 -1.64
N ILE A 47 -5.36 -2.51 -2.30
CA ILE A 47 -6.76 -2.30 -1.89
C ILE A 47 -7.63 -2.38 -3.14
N PHE A 48 -8.77 -3.07 -3.08
CA PHE A 48 -9.69 -3.09 -4.22
C PHE A 48 -10.25 -1.70 -4.51
N ILE A 49 -10.33 -1.32 -5.78
CA ILE A 49 -11.02 -0.10 -6.22
C ILE A 49 -12.43 -0.06 -5.61
N GLY A 50 -12.84 1.10 -5.11
CA GLY A 50 -14.17 1.28 -4.51
C GLY A 50 -14.38 0.55 -3.17
N SER A 51 -13.35 -0.06 -2.57
CA SER A 51 -13.49 -0.76 -1.29
C SER A 51 -13.12 0.11 -0.09
N SER A 52 -13.79 -0.17 1.04
CA SER A 52 -13.35 0.33 2.33
C SER A 52 -12.20 -0.54 2.85
N PHE A 53 -11.29 0.08 3.59
CA PHE A 53 -10.17 -0.61 4.21
C PHE A 53 -9.81 0.05 5.53
N SER A 54 -9.10 -0.70 6.36
CA SER A 54 -8.60 -0.22 7.64
C SER A 54 -7.08 -0.28 7.66
N PHE A 55 -6.46 0.66 8.37
CA PHE A 55 -5.04 0.67 8.64
C PHE A 55 -4.80 1.20 10.06
N THR A 56 -3.63 0.92 10.61
CA THR A 56 -3.29 1.33 11.98
C THR A 56 -2.29 2.48 11.95
N VAL A 57 -2.57 3.51 12.73
CA VAL A 57 -1.61 4.56 13.06
C VAL A 57 -1.26 4.42 14.53
N THR A 58 0.02 4.21 14.81
CA THR A 58 0.51 3.99 16.17
C THR A 58 1.18 5.25 16.69
N PHE A 59 0.81 5.68 17.89
CA PHE A 59 1.43 6.80 18.60
C PHE A 59 2.22 6.28 19.80
N ASP A 60 3.41 6.84 20.02
CA ASP A 60 4.24 6.56 21.19
C ASP A 60 4.95 7.82 21.67
N ASN A 61 5.42 7.81 22.92
CA ASN A 61 6.34 8.79 23.47
C ASN A 61 7.68 8.12 23.76
N THR A 62 8.63 8.29 22.86
CA THR A 62 10.00 7.76 22.97
C THR A 62 10.93 8.69 23.76
N GLY A 63 10.37 9.78 24.28
CA GLY A 63 11.08 10.77 25.08
C GLY A 63 11.30 10.32 26.52
N ALA A 64 11.85 11.22 27.32
CA ALA A 64 12.12 10.97 28.73
C ALA A 64 11.10 11.62 29.68
N ASP A 65 10.28 12.55 29.18
CA ASP A 65 9.27 13.25 29.95
C ASP A 65 7.85 12.98 29.43
N THR A 66 6.86 13.22 30.28
CA THR A 66 5.44 13.12 29.96
C THR A 66 5.03 14.21 28.97
N GLY A 67 4.31 13.84 27.91
CA GLY A 67 3.65 14.79 27.03
C GLY A 67 2.14 14.88 27.31
N TYR A 68 1.53 16.04 27.05
CA TYR A 68 0.13 16.32 27.41
C TYR A 68 -0.77 16.57 26.19
N GLY A 69 -1.96 15.97 26.22
CA GLY A 69 -2.94 16.02 25.13
C GLY A 69 -2.44 15.42 23.81
N PRO A 70 -2.14 14.11 23.76
CA PRO A 70 -1.69 13.44 22.56
C PRO A 70 -2.72 13.51 21.42
N TYR A 71 -2.24 13.70 20.19
CA TYR A 71 -3.05 13.72 18.97
C TYR A 71 -2.29 13.10 17.79
N LEU A 72 -3.02 12.71 16.75
CA LEU A 72 -2.48 12.25 15.47
C LEU A 72 -2.97 13.15 14.33
N ASP A 73 -2.11 13.35 13.34
CA ASP A 73 -2.44 13.98 12.07
C ASP A 73 -2.24 12.98 10.94
N VAL A 74 -3.30 12.61 10.23
CA VAL A 74 -3.24 11.67 9.10
C VAL A 74 -3.57 12.40 7.81
N PHE A 75 -2.73 12.28 6.78
CA PHE A 75 -2.94 12.91 5.48
C PHE A 75 -3.26 11.83 4.46
N LEU A 76 -4.51 11.81 4.03
CA LEU A 76 -5.00 10.92 2.99
C LEU A 76 -4.93 11.64 1.64
N PRO A 77 -4.47 10.96 0.57
CA PRO A 77 -4.38 11.54 -0.76
C PRO A 77 -5.78 11.65 -1.37
N LEU A 78 -6.56 12.65 -0.95
CA LEU A 78 -7.99 12.78 -1.27
C LEU A 78 -8.22 12.88 -2.77
N SER A 79 -7.50 13.78 -3.45
CA SER A 79 -7.65 13.97 -4.89
C SER A 79 -7.26 12.74 -5.71
N GLY A 80 -6.30 11.99 -5.21
CA GLY A 80 -5.71 10.84 -5.88
C GLY A 80 -4.92 11.22 -7.13
N ALA A 81 -4.85 10.31 -8.09
CA ALA A 81 -3.95 10.36 -9.23
C ALA A 81 -4.23 11.51 -10.19
N ASP A 82 -5.48 11.75 -10.58
CA ASP A 82 -5.83 12.77 -11.57
C ASP A 82 -6.09 14.18 -10.99
N GLY A 83 -5.90 14.34 -9.68
CA GLY A 83 -6.13 15.62 -9.02
C GLY A 83 -7.61 16.01 -9.01
N ILE A 84 -7.89 17.31 -8.94
CA ILE A 84 -9.26 17.85 -8.75
C ILE A 84 -9.94 18.35 -10.04
N VAL A 85 -9.31 18.23 -11.20
CA VAL A 85 -9.80 18.82 -12.46
C VAL A 85 -10.30 17.72 -13.38
N GLY A 86 -11.44 17.96 -14.03
CA GLY A 86 -11.97 17.07 -15.07
C GLY A 86 -12.75 15.86 -14.56
N GLY A 87 -12.84 15.64 -13.25
CA GLY A 87 -13.55 14.50 -12.67
C GLY A 87 -13.73 14.60 -11.15
N PRO A 88 -14.39 13.58 -10.55
CA PRO A 88 -14.46 13.43 -9.10
C PRO A 88 -13.08 13.13 -8.49
N ASN A 89 -12.96 13.16 -7.17
CA ASN A 89 -11.74 12.68 -6.52
C ASN A 89 -11.60 11.16 -6.66
N ASP A 90 -10.43 10.68 -7.05
CA ASP A 90 -10.14 9.27 -7.27
C ASP A 90 -9.24 8.65 -6.18
N GLY A 91 -8.94 9.42 -5.13
CA GLY A 91 -8.02 9.02 -4.07
C GLY A 91 -8.65 8.31 -2.86
N ILE A 92 -8.02 8.50 -1.70
CA ILE A 92 -8.42 7.90 -0.42
C ILE A 92 -9.11 8.95 0.45
N SER A 93 -10.26 8.58 1.02
CA SER A 93 -11.03 9.44 1.92
C SER A 93 -11.25 8.80 3.29
N PHE A 94 -11.32 9.62 4.33
CA PHE A 94 -11.55 9.20 5.70
C PHE A 94 -13.01 8.81 5.94
N SER A 95 -13.24 7.77 6.75
CA SER A 95 -14.58 7.36 7.17
C SER A 95 -14.75 7.45 8.68
N ALA A 96 -13.87 6.81 9.46
CA ALA A 96 -13.95 6.78 10.92
C ALA A 96 -12.60 6.42 11.54
N ALA A 97 -12.40 6.72 12.82
CA ALA A 97 -11.27 6.22 13.60
C ALA A 97 -11.76 5.69 14.94
N SER A 98 -11.08 4.64 15.44
CA SER A 98 -11.38 4.05 16.74
C SER A 98 -10.13 3.65 17.49
N TYR A 99 -10.24 3.61 18.82
CA TYR A 99 -9.24 3.10 19.74
C TYR A 99 -9.90 2.05 20.62
N LEU A 100 -9.37 0.82 20.62
CA LEU A 100 -9.96 -0.34 21.32
C LEU A 100 -11.47 -0.54 21.02
N GLY A 101 -11.86 -0.29 19.77
CA GLY A 101 -13.25 -0.41 19.30
C GLY A 101 -14.17 0.77 19.64
N ALA A 102 -13.73 1.72 20.48
CA ALA A 102 -14.49 2.93 20.78
C ALA A 102 -14.15 4.06 19.78
N PRO A 103 -15.13 4.85 19.31
CA PRO A 103 -14.86 5.96 18.41
C PRO A 103 -14.02 7.05 19.10
N VAL A 104 -13.09 7.64 18.34
CA VAL A 104 -12.28 8.80 18.80
C VAL A 104 -12.74 10.08 18.11
N THR A 105 -12.48 11.23 18.74
CA THR A 105 -12.86 12.52 18.18
C THR A 105 -11.96 12.87 17.00
N THR A 106 -12.55 13.19 15.85
CA THR A 106 -11.83 13.52 14.63
C THR A 106 -12.32 14.81 13.98
N GLN A 107 -11.41 15.57 13.38
CA GLN A 107 -11.71 16.73 12.54
C GLN A 107 -11.01 16.58 11.19
N THR A 108 -11.71 16.86 10.09
CA THR A 108 -11.13 16.77 8.74
C THR A 108 -10.97 18.15 8.13
N LEU A 109 -9.81 18.42 7.52
CA LEU A 109 -9.53 19.64 6.79
C LEU A 109 -9.02 19.31 5.39
N ASN A 110 -9.39 20.15 4.42
CA ASN A 110 -8.71 20.15 3.13
C ASN A 110 -7.32 20.77 3.30
N CYS A 111 -6.30 20.07 2.84
CA CYS A 111 -4.91 20.48 2.93
C CYS A 111 -4.31 20.48 1.52
N PRO A 112 -4.50 21.57 0.73
CA PRO A 112 -3.93 21.67 -0.61
C PRO A 112 -2.41 21.44 -0.58
N ALA A 113 -1.89 20.69 -1.55
CA ALA A 113 -0.49 20.27 -1.58
C ALA A 113 0.48 21.45 -1.46
N GLY A 114 1.46 21.34 -0.56
CA GLY A 114 2.47 22.37 -0.30
C GLY A 114 1.96 23.68 0.32
N SER A 115 0.66 23.79 0.60
CA SER A 115 0.08 24.94 1.28
C SER A 115 0.19 24.83 2.81
N THR A 116 -0.38 25.78 3.53
CA THR A 116 -0.47 25.75 5.00
C THR A 116 -1.91 25.86 5.46
N VAL A 117 -2.25 25.11 6.51
CA VAL A 117 -3.55 25.17 7.20
C VAL A 117 -3.34 25.45 8.69
N THR A 118 -4.36 25.94 9.37
CA THR A 118 -4.33 26.12 10.84
C THR A 118 -4.80 24.84 11.50
N HIS A 119 -3.97 24.30 12.40
CA HIS A 119 -4.31 23.10 13.16
C HIS A 119 -5.44 23.37 14.16
N PRO A 120 -6.52 22.59 14.16
CA PRO A 120 -7.71 22.89 14.97
C PRO A 120 -7.52 22.70 16.48
N LEU A 121 -6.52 21.91 16.92
CA LEU A 121 -6.26 21.71 18.36
C LEU A 121 -5.20 22.65 18.91
N THR A 122 -4.19 23.00 18.09
CA THR A 122 -2.99 23.71 18.57
C THR A 122 -2.92 25.15 18.09
N ASN A 123 -3.78 25.54 17.14
CA ASN A 123 -3.76 26.83 16.43
C ASN A 123 -2.41 27.12 15.74
N GLN A 124 -1.52 26.14 15.61
CA GLN A 124 -0.26 26.28 14.90
C GLN A 124 -0.48 26.11 13.38
N THR A 125 0.42 26.70 12.61
CA THR A 125 0.47 26.48 11.17
C THR A 125 1.03 25.10 10.87
N VAL A 126 0.30 24.35 10.04
CA VAL A 126 0.70 23.04 9.55
C VAL A 126 0.94 23.13 8.05
N THR A 127 2.14 22.75 7.62
CA THR A 127 2.46 22.60 6.19
C THR A 127 1.87 21.30 5.67
N CYS A 128 1.02 21.39 4.65
CA CYS A 128 0.49 20.23 3.94
C CYS A 128 1.62 19.51 3.19
N PRO A 129 1.59 18.16 3.08
CA PRO A 129 2.60 17.46 2.30
C PRO A 129 2.65 17.99 0.86
N PRO A 130 3.83 17.96 0.21
CA PRO A 130 3.92 18.30 -1.20
C PRO A 130 3.09 17.32 -2.03
N GLN A 131 2.78 17.70 -3.27
CA GLN A 131 2.13 16.80 -4.21
C GLN A 131 3.01 15.56 -4.43
N PRO A 132 2.46 14.34 -4.35
CA PRO A 132 3.24 13.15 -4.65
C PRO A 132 3.75 13.16 -6.10
N ALA A 133 4.97 12.66 -6.29
CA ALA A 133 5.56 12.58 -7.62
C ALA A 133 4.70 11.68 -8.54
N GLY A 134 4.47 12.13 -9.77
CA GLY A 134 3.70 11.40 -10.78
C GLY A 134 2.19 11.61 -10.73
N LEU A 135 1.64 12.27 -9.71
CA LEU A 135 0.21 12.59 -9.65
C LEU A 135 -0.06 13.99 -10.22
N PHE A 136 -1.29 14.27 -10.62
CA PHE A 136 -1.67 15.53 -11.28
C PHE A 136 -1.91 16.69 -10.30
N SER A 137 -1.73 17.91 -10.82
CA SER A 137 -1.99 19.17 -10.11
C SER A 137 -3.26 19.83 -10.64
N PRO A 138 -4.09 20.49 -9.81
CA PRO A 138 -3.94 20.70 -8.38
C PRO A 138 -4.24 19.43 -7.56
N PHE A 139 -3.51 19.26 -6.46
CA PHE A 139 -3.65 18.12 -5.56
C PHE A 139 -4.08 18.58 -4.15
N VAL A 140 -5.03 17.87 -3.55
CA VAL A 140 -5.53 18.13 -2.20
C VAL A 140 -5.42 16.87 -1.36
N TRP A 141 -4.84 17.02 -0.17
CA TRP A 141 -4.87 16.02 0.88
C TRP A 141 -6.10 16.24 1.77
N GLN A 142 -6.66 15.17 2.31
CA GLN A 142 -7.53 15.27 3.48
C GLN A 142 -6.68 15.07 4.73
N MET A 143 -6.52 16.14 5.50
CA MET A 143 -5.90 16.08 6.82
C MET A 143 -6.95 15.66 7.84
N VAL A 144 -6.71 14.57 8.56
CA VAL A 144 -7.55 14.05 9.63
C VAL A 144 -6.80 14.25 10.94
N VAL A 145 -7.33 15.13 11.79
CA VAL A 145 -6.81 15.38 13.13
C VAL A 145 -7.59 14.51 14.09
N VAL A 146 -6.90 13.59 14.75
CA VAL A 146 -7.48 12.64 15.71
C VAL A 146 -7.04 13.04 17.12
N THR A 147 -8.00 13.40 17.97
CA THR A 147 -7.74 13.65 19.39
C THR A 147 -7.73 12.32 20.12
N LEU A 148 -6.59 11.96 20.72
CA LEU A 148 -6.50 10.73 21.49
C LEU A 148 -7.16 10.93 22.87
N PRO A 149 -7.87 9.91 23.41
CA PRO A 149 -8.67 10.05 24.63
C PRO A 149 -7.83 10.01 25.91
N PHE A 150 -6.67 10.68 25.91
CA PHE A 150 -5.72 10.72 27.01
C PHE A 150 -5.39 12.17 27.35
N GLY A 151 -5.33 12.50 28.64
CA GLY A 151 -4.85 13.81 29.09
C GLY A 151 -3.33 13.95 28.95
N SER A 152 -2.60 12.84 29.01
CA SER A 152 -1.14 12.77 28.96
C SER A 152 -0.66 11.39 28.57
N PHE A 153 0.58 11.29 28.11
CA PHE A 153 1.24 10.04 27.78
C PHE A 153 2.66 10.00 28.37
N VAL A 154 2.88 9.07 29.29
CA VAL A 154 4.13 8.91 30.05
C VAL A 154 5.05 7.95 29.29
N PRO A 155 6.37 8.21 29.22
CA PRO A 155 7.31 7.27 28.63
C PRO A 155 7.21 5.85 29.23
N GLY A 156 7.31 4.84 28.37
CA GLY A 156 7.24 3.42 28.77
C GLY A 156 5.82 2.84 28.88
N GLN A 157 4.79 3.63 28.59
CA GLN A 157 3.45 3.10 28.37
C GLN A 157 3.38 2.32 27.03
N PRO A 158 2.49 1.32 26.90
CA PRO A 158 2.25 0.69 25.61
C PRO A 158 1.82 1.71 24.54
N PRO A 159 2.31 1.60 23.30
CA PRO A 159 1.90 2.48 22.22
C PRO A 159 0.39 2.46 21.98
N ILE A 160 -0.16 3.61 21.57
CA ILE A 160 -1.58 3.76 21.24
C ILE A 160 -1.77 3.38 19.78
N GLU A 161 -2.49 2.29 19.54
CA GLU A 161 -2.86 1.86 18.19
C GLU A 161 -4.26 2.37 17.82
N VAL A 162 -4.33 3.33 16.91
CA VAL A 162 -5.60 3.84 16.37
C VAL A 162 -5.91 3.14 15.07
N ALA A 163 -7.08 2.50 15.01
CA ALA A 163 -7.62 1.95 13.79
C ALA A 163 -8.30 3.06 12.98
N VAL A 164 -7.77 3.34 11.79
CA VAL A 164 -8.32 4.31 10.84
C VAL A 164 -9.03 3.56 9.73
N ASN A 165 -10.32 3.85 9.54
CA ASN A 165 -11.13 3.34 8.45
C ASN A 165 -11.21 4.40 7.35
N ALA A 166 -10.89 3.98 6.14
CA ALA A 166 -10.85 4.81 4.96
C ALA A 166 -11.55 4.11 3.78
N GLN A 167 -11.79 4.88 2.74
CA GLN A 167 -12.45 4.45 1.51
C GLN A 167 -11.57 4.81 0.33
N LEU A 168 -11.21 3.82 -0.47
CA LEU A 168 -10.60 4.05 -1.78
C LEU A 168 -11.71 4.36 -2.79
N SER A 169 -11.53 5.39 -3.61
CA SER A 169 -12.52 5.80 -4.59
C SER A 169 -12.82 4.69 -5.60
N ASN A 170 -14.05 4.67 -6.12
CA ASN A 170 -14.41 3.81 -7.24
C ASN A 170 -13.89 4.35 -8.60
N TYR A 171 -13.29 5.53 -8.56
CA TYR A 171 -12.62 6.20 -9.68
C TYR A 171 -11.10 6.00 -9.65
N ALA A 172 -10.56 5.30 -8.64
CA ALA A 172 -9.12 5.17 -8.44
C ALA A 172 -8.38 4.50 -9.62
N ASP A 173 -7.29 5.14 -10.03
CA ASP A 173 -6.40 4.62 -11.08
C ASP A 173 -5.71 3.33 -10.64
N LEU A 174 -5.77 2.33 -11.51
CA LEU A 174 -5.20 1.01 -11.26
C LEU A 174 -3.67 1.08 -11.12
N ASN A 175 -3.14 0.43 -10.08
CA ASN A 175 -1.70 0.33 -9.79
C ASN A 175 -0.97 1.67 -9.54
N VAL A 176 -1.68 2.78 -9.37
CA VAL A 176 -1.06 4.06 -9.00
C VAL A 176 -0.83 4.12 -7.48
N PRO A 177 0.41 4.36 -7.01
CA PRO A 177 0.69 4.45 -5.58
C PRO A 177 0.08 5.71 -4.93
N LEU A 178 -0.71 5.51 -3.88
CA LEU A 178 -1.38 6.56 -3.11
C LEU A 178 -0.77 6.65 -1.70
N PRO A 179 0.23 7.51 -1.47
CA PRO A 179 0.92 7.59 -0.19
C PRO A 179 0.02 8.10 0.93
N ILE A 180 0.13 7.51 2.12
CA ILE A 180 -0.49 8.04 3.34
C ILE A 180 0.62 8.57 4.24
N TRP A 181 0.43 9.79 4.77
CA TRP A 181 1.32 10.34 5.79
C TRP A 181 0.64 10.36 7.15
N ALA A 182 1.43 10.18 8.20
CA ALA A 182 1.00 10.40 9.55
C ALA A 182 2.05 11.17 10.33
N GLY A 183 1.57 12.05 11.20
CA GLY A 183 2.34 12.68 12.26
C GLY A 183 1.49 12.66 13.53
N GLY A 184 1.98 13.34 14.54
CA GLY A 184 1.28 13.45 15.82
C GLY A 184 2.06 14.32 16.77
N GLY A 185 1.52 14.51 17.96
CA GLY A 185 2.12 15.41 18.91
C GLY A 185 1.38 15.50 20.22
N PHE A 186 1.79 16.47 21.04
CA PHE A 186 1.20 16.84 22.30
C PHE A 186 0.68 18.27 22.21
N MET A 187 -0.64 18.45 22.25
CA MET A 187 -1.27 19.75 22.00
C MET A 187 -1.05 20.76 23.14
N PHE A 188 -0.67 20.30 24.33
CA PHE A 188 -0.32 21.15 25.47
C PHE A 188 1.19 21.13 25.81
N GLY A 189 2.01 20.40 25.04
CA GLY A 189 3.44 20.30 25.32
C GLY A 189 3.76 19.36 26.48
N GLN A 190 4.56 19.83 27.44
CA GLN A 190 5.07 19.12 28.62
C GLN A 190 4.31 19.43 29.92
N ASP A 191 3.35 20.33 29.88
CA ASP A 191 2.47 20.65 31.00
C ASP A 191 0.97 20.54 30.61
N PRO A 192 0.05 20.38 31.58
CA PRO A 192 -1.37 20.16 31.28
C PRO A 192 -2.15 21.43 30.93
N LEU A 193 -1.52 22.60 30.87
CA LEU A 193 -2.17 23.90 30.68
C LEU A 193 -2.20 24.28 29.20
N ASN A 194 -3.25 25.01 28.79
CA ASN A 194 -3.30 25.62 27.47
C ASN A 194 -2.58 26.98 27.48
N ASN A 195 -1.24 26.95 27.49
CA ASN A 195 -0.36 28.11 27.62
C ASN A 195 0.75 28.12 26.53
N PRO A 196 0.41 28.08 25.23
CA PRO A 196 1.37 27.82 24.13
C PRO A 196 2.54 28.82 24.01
N ALA A 197 2.44 29.99 24.64
CA ALA A 197 3.54 30.96 24.72
C ALA A 197 4.63 30.56 25.73
N SER A 198 4.26 29.81 26.76
CA SER A 198 5.15 29.29 27.80
C SER A 198 5.58 27.85 27.50
N ASP A 199 4.63 27.02 27.07
CA ASP A 199 4.86 25.63 26.68
C ASP A 199 4.22 25.35 25.31
N PRO A 200 4.99 25.50 24.22
CA PRO A 200 4.44 25.31 22.89
C PRO A 200 4.11 23.82 22.62
N PRO A 201 3.05 23.55 21.84
CA PRO A 201 2.77 22.21 21.35
C PRO A 201 3.99 21.53 20.73
N ILE A 202 4.16 20.24 21.02
CA ILE A 202 5.25 19.40 20.50
C ILE A 202 4.71 18.58 19.34
N SER A 203 5.41 18.55 18.21
CA SER A 203 5.05 17.74 17.05
C SER A 203 6.18 16.80 16.63
N ALA A 204 5.81 15.62 16.16
CA ALA A 204 6.72 14.64 15.59
C ALA A 204 7.03 14.96 14.12
N ALA A 205 8.16 14.44 13.64
CA ALA A 205 8.38 14.29 12.21
C ALA A 205 7.31 13.38 11.62
N ARG A 206 6.90 13.65 10.37
CA ARG A 206 5.94 12.81 9.68
C ARG A 206 6.61 11.57 9.12
N VAL A 207 5.86 10.49 9.14
CA VAL A 207 6.19 9.24 8.48
C VAL A 207 5.25 9.01 7.31
N GLN A 208 5.75 8.33 6.29
CA GLN A 208 4.98 7.89 5.13
C GLN A 208 4.84 6.36 5.18
N THR A 209 3.72 5.85 4.69
CA THR A 209 3.57 4.41 4.41
C THR A 209 4.67 3.88 3.49
N SER A 210 5.14 2.67 3.76
CA SER A 210 6.07 1.95 2.89
C SER A 210 5.75 0.45 2.92
N PRO A 211 5.33 -0.17 1.80
CA PRO A 211 5.04 0.46 0.52
C PRO A 211 3.82 1.39 0.57
N ASN A 212 3.67 2.25 -0.43
CA ASN A 212 2.43 3.03 -0.62
C ASN A 212 1.32 2.10 -1.10
N PRO A 213 0.09 2.20 -0.57
CA PRO A 213 -1.05 1.48 -1.08
C PRO A 213 -1.30 1.74 -2.57
N THR A 214 -1.61 0.69 -3.33
CA THR A 214 -2.04 0.79 -4.73
C THR A 214 -3.44 0.22 -4.91
N ALA A 215 -4.19 0.76 -5.87
CA ALA A 215 -5.49 0.22 -6.24
C ALA A 215 -5.35 -1.11 -7.01
N ALA A 216 -6.18 -2.10 -6.67
CA ALA A 216 -6.30 -3.38 -7.36
C ALA A 216 -7.69 -3.50 -7.98
N LEU A 217 -7.76 -4.02 -9.21
CA LEU A 217 -9.04 -4.27 -9.91
C LEU A 217 -9.49 -5.71 -9.79
N ILE A 218 -8.55 -6.66 -9.79
CA ILE A 218 -8.83 -8.09 -9.87
C ILE A 218 -7.78 -8.85 -9.07
N THR A 219 -8.22 -9.87 -8.33
CA THR A 219 -7.34 -10.87 -7.72
C THR A 219 -7.64 -12.25 -8.29
N LEU A 220 -6.60 -13.09 -8.37
CA LEU A 220 -6.71 -14.49 -8.76
C LEU A 220 -6.34 -15.38 -7.58
N SER A 221 -7.07 -16.48 -7.43
CA SER A 221 -6.73 -17.55 -6.51
C SER A 221 -6.93 -18.91 -7.18
N LYS A 222 -6.04 -19.85 -6.87
CA LYS A 222 -6.12 -21.23 -7.32
C LYS A 222 -6.17 -22.14 -6.10
N ALA A 223 -7.17 -23.00 -6.04
CA ALA A 223 -7.36 -23.96 -4.95
C ALA A 223 -7.24 -25.38 -5.49
N TYR A 224 -6.32 -26.15 -4.90
CA TYR A 224 -6.24 -27.59 -5.08
C TYR A 224 -7.30 -28.30 -4.21
N SER A 225 -7.99 -29.28 -4.79
CA SER A 225 -8.95 -30.12 -4.08
C SER A 225 -8.41 -31.54 -4.00
N GLY A 226 -7.56 -31.74 -3.01
CA GLY A 226 -6.99 -33.03 -2.62
C GLY A 226 -6.29 -32.91 -1.27
N PRO A 227 -5.89 -34.03 -0.66
CA PRO A 227 -5.12 -34.02 0.57
C PRO A 227 -3.68 -33.57 0.31
N GLU A 228 -3.10 -32.87 1.29
CA GLU A 228 -1.64 -32.70 1.47
C GLU A 228 -0.86 -32.14 0.26
N ASP A 229 -1.51 -31.40 -0.65
CA ASP A 229 -0.94 -30.88 -1.89
C ASP A 229 -0.12 -31.94 -2.67
N GLU A 230 -0.62 -33.17 -2.67
CA GLU A 230 0.01 -34.32 -3.32
C GLU A 230 -0.99 -35.30 -3.96
N THR A 231 -0.51 -36.06 -4.93
CA THR A 231 -1.31 -37.13 -5.52
C THR A 231 -0.47 -38.29 -6.04
N ALA A 232 -1.03 -39.49 -5.95
CA ALA A 232 -0.49 -40.64 -6.65
C ALA A 232 -0.68 -40.51 -8.16
N THR A 233 0.23 -41.09 -8.94
CA THR A 233 0.13 -41.18 -10.40
C THR A 233 -0.93 -42.20 -10.84
N GLY A 234 -1.57 -41.92 -11.96
CA GLY A 234 -2.52 -42.78 -12.64
C GLY A 234 -3.94 -42.22 -12.73
N PRO A 235 -4.73 -42.69 -13.72
CA PRO A 235 -6.09 -42.19 -13.98
C PRO A 235 -7.10 -42.51 -12.86
N ASN A 236 -6.75 -43.38 -11.91
CA ASN A 236 -7.59 -43.70 -10.74
C ASN A 236 -7.47 -42.66 -9.61
N PHE A 237 -6.60 -41.66 -9.76
CA PHE A 237 -6.39 -40.60 -8.78
C PHE A 237 -6.73 -39.20 -9.36
N PRO A 238 -7.97 -38.98 -9.84
CA PRO A 238 -8.36 -37.66 -10.33
C PRO A 238 -8.38 -36.64 -9.19
N ARG A 239 -7.90 -35.44 -9.50
CA ARG A 239 -7.87 -34.27 -8.63
C ARG A 239 -8.51 -33.08 -9.31
N ARG A 240 -8.86 -32.06 -8.54
CA ARG A 240 -9.49 -30.86 -9.09
C ARG A 240 -8.73 -29.61 -8.71
N TYR A 241 -8.72 -28.66 -9.64
CA TYR A 241 -8.41 -27.28 -9.36
C TYR A 241 -9.67 -26.44 -9.49
N THR A 242 -9.82 -25.46 -8.59
CA THR A 242 -10.79 -24.37 -8.73
C THR A 242 -10.04 -23.05 -8.81
N LEU A 243 -10.24 -22.36 -9.92
CA LEU A 243 -9.71 -21.02 -10.15
C LEU A 243 -10.80 -20.03 -9.82
N THR A 244 -10.46 -18.95 -9.12
CA THR A 244 -11.38 -17.87 -8.82
C THR A 244 -10.73 -16.55 -9.17
N ALA A 245 -11.44 -15.75 -9.97
CA ALA A 245 -11.15 -14.36 -10.22
C ALA A 245 -12.17 -13.50 -9.47
N THR A 246 -11.71 -12.56 -8.66
CA THR A 246 -12.58 -11.61 -7.95
C THR A 246 -12.29 -10.21 -8.46
N ILE A 247 -13.31 -9.57 -9.02
CA ILE A 247 -13.25 -8.22 -9.56
C ILE A 247 -13.77 -7.26 -8.47
N ALA A 248 -13.13 -6.09 -8.38
CA ALA A 248 -13.52 -5.00 -7.50
C ALA A 248 -15.02 -4.70 -7.60
N ALA A 249 -15.68 -4.49 -6.46
CA ALA A 249 -17.11 -4.25 -6.43
C ALA A 249 -17.47 -2.98 -7.21
N GLY A 250 -18.52 -3.05 -8.03
CA GLY A 250 -18.96 -1.93 -8.88
C GLY A 250 -18.14 -1.76 -10.17
N GLN A 251 -17.05 -2.51 -10.37
CA GLN A 251 -16.30 -2.55 -11.61
C GLN A 251 -16.80 -3.68 -12.52
N THR A 252 -16.59 -3.52 -13.83
CA THR A 252 -16.97 -4.50 -14.85
C THR A 252 -15.81 -4.72 -15.81
N LEU A 253 -15.54 -5.99 -16.15
CA LEU A 253 -14.62 -6.38 -17.21
C LEU A 253 -15.41 -6.92 -18.39
N SER A 254 -15.07 -6.47 -19.59
CA SER A 254 -15.60 -7.01 -20.85
C SER A 254 -14.57 -7.92 -21.52
N ASN A 255 -15.02 -8.81 -22.40
CA ASN A 255 -14.18 -9.84 -23.04
C ASN A 255 -13.32 -10.61 -22.02
N PHE A 256 -13.89 -10.90 -20.84
CA PHE A 256 -13.15 -11.53 -19.76
C PHE A 256 -12.86 -12.99 -20.07
N VAL A 257 -11.60 -13.38 -19.90
CA VAL A 257 -11.11 -14.73 -20.07
C VAL A 257 -10.39 -15.15 -18.78
N LEU A 258 -10.75 -16.31 -18.25
CA LEU A 258 -10.04 -16.99 -17.17
C LEU A 258 -9.38 -18.24 -17.76
N SER A 259 -8.08 -18.40 -17.54
CA SER A 259 -7.30 -19.47 -18.14
C SER A 259 -6.34 -20.14 -17.16
N ASP A 260 -5.96 -21.35 -17.50
CA ASP A 260 -5.00 -22.17 -16.77
C ASP A 260 -4.04 -22.85 -17.74
N SER A 261 -2.80 -23.02 -17.33
CA SER A 261 -1.77 -23.75 -18.08
C SER A 261 -1.37 -24.99 -17.31
N LEU A 262 -1.74 -26.15 -17.84
CA LEU A 262 -1.32 -27.45 -17.32
C LEU A 262 0.13 -27.71 -17.75
N PRO A 263 1.01 -28.09 -16.81
CA PRO A 263 2.37 -28.53 -17.16
C PRO A 263 2.32 -29.86 -17.91
N GLY A 264 3.42 -30.19 -18.60
CA GLY A 264 3.53 -31.40 -19.43
C GLY A 264 3.43 -32.73 -18.68
N ASN A 265 3.37 -32.71 -17.35
CA ASN A 265 3.15 -33.86 -16.48
C ASN A 265 1.74 -33.90 -15.86
N MET A 266 0.79 -33.05 -16.28
CA MET A 266 -0.62 -33.15 -15.87
C MET A 266 -1.52 -33.52 -17.05
N GLN A 267 -2.40 -34.49 -16.89
CA GLN A 267 -3.40 -34.87 -17.88
C GLN A 267 -4.77 -34.27 -17.54
N PHE A 268 -5.30 -33.44 -18.44
CA PHE A 268 -6.68 -32.95 -18.36
C PHE A 268 -7.67 -34.11 -18.50
N VAL A 269 -8.73 -34.10 -17.68
CA VAL A 269 -9.84 -35.06 -17.74
C VAL A 269 -11.09 -34.38 -18.27
N SER A 270 -11.58 -33.37 -17.55
CA SER A 270 -12.84 -32.71 -17.89
C SER A 270 -12.95 -31.33 -17.26
N LEU A 271 -13.76 -30.48 -17.91
CA LEU A 271 -14.28 -29.26 -17.32
C LEU A 271 -15.47 -29.64 -16.44
N VAL A 272 -15.40 -29.31 -15.14
CA VAL A 272 -16.44 -29.69 -14.17
C VAL A 272 -17.51 -28.62 -14.11
N LEU A 273 -17.11 -27.36 -13.92
CA LEU A 273 -18.04 -26.25 -13.73
C LEU A 273 -17.41 -24.91 -14.11
N THR A 274 -18.25 -24.00 -14.61
CA THR A 274 -17.97 -22.56 -14.65
C THR A 274 -19.05 -21.81 -13.90
N SER A 275 -18.66 -20.76 -13.18
CA SER A 275 -19.59 -19.84 -12.53
C SER A 275 -19.18 -18.41 -12.88
N PRO A 276 -20.06 -17.59 -13.49
CA PRO A 276 -21.38 -17.95 -13.97
C PRO A 276 -21.34 -19.04 -15.05
N GLY A 277 -22.46 -19.76 -15.22
CA GLY A 277 -22.58 -20.78 -16.26
C GLY A 277 -22.61 -20.18 -17.67
N GLY A 278 -22.34 -21.00 -18.69
CA GLY A 278 -22.43 -20.59 -20.10
C GLY A 278 -21.15 -19.98 -20.69
N ALA A 279 -20.02 -20.09 -20.00
CA ALA A 279 -18.72 -19.71 -20.55
C ALA A 279 -18.36 -20.55 -21.77
N SER A 280 -17.74 -19.92 -22.77
CA SER A 280 -17.21 -20.61 -23.95
C SER A 280 -15.74 -20.99 -23.71
N CYS A 281 -15.45 -22.28 -23.64
CA CYS A 281 -14.12 -22.77 -23.26
C CYS A 281 -13.40 -23.50 -24.40
N SER A 282 -12.10 -23.23 -24.53
CA SER A 282 -11.13 -24.09 -25.21
C SER A 282 -10.47 -24.99 -24.18
N LEU A 283 -10.46 -26.30 -24.42
CA LEU A 283 -10.00 -27.31 -23.48
C LEU A 283 -8.76 -28.05 -24.02
N PRO A 284 -7.84 -28.49 -23.13
CA PRO A 284 -6.71 -29.33 -23.51
C PRO A 284 -7.13 -30.70 -24.06
N SER A 285 -6.16 -31.43 -24.60
CA SER A 285 -6.34 -32.84 -24.97
C SER A 285 -6.63 -33.69 -23.73
N THR A 286 -7.51 -34.68 -23.87
CA THR A 286 -7.76 -35.70 -22.83
C THR A 286 -6.85 -36.92 -22.96
N SER A 287 -5.96 -36.95 -23.96
CA SER A 287 -5.04 -38.06 -24.23
C SER A 287 -3.58 -37.64 -24.36
N THR A 288 -3.29 -36.34 -24.27
CA THR A 288 -1.95 -35.78 -24.30
C THR A 288 -1.78 -34.84 -23.11
N PRO A 289 -0.80 -35.07 -22.22
CA PRO A 289 -0.57 -34.23 -21.07
C PRO A 289 -0.19 -32.78 -21.42
N GLY A 290 -0.48 -31.86 -20.50
CA GLY A 290 -0.28 -30.42 -20.66
C GLY A 290 -1.38 -29.73 -21.47
N GLY A 291 -1.08 -28.48 -21.84
CA GLY A 291 -1.99 -27.63 -22.62
C GLY A 291 -2.70 -26.57 -21.78
N SER A 292 -3.58 -25.81 -22.41
CA SER A 292 -4.23 -24.66 -21.78
C SER A 292 -5.74 -24.81 -21.72
N ILE A 293 -6.32 -24.46 -20.58
CA ILE A 293 -7.76 -24.25 -20.42
C ILE A 293 -7.99 -22.75 -20.58
N SER A 294 -8.94 -22.34 -21.40
CA SER A 294 -9.26 -20.93 -21.60
C SER A 294 -10.76 -20.74 -21.76
N CYS A 295 -11.39 -20.08 -20.79
CA CYS A 295 -12.85 -19.88 -20.74
C CYS A 295 -13.19 -18.40 -20.85
N SER A 296 -13.97 -18.04 -21.87
CA SER A 296 -14.51 -16.70 -22.08
C SER A 296 -15.88 -16.54 -21.42
N PHE A 297 -16.00 -15.51 -20.58
CA PHE A 297 -17.22 -15.18 -19.84
C PHE A 297 -17.92 -13.92 -20.36
N GLY A 298 -17.40 -13.29 -21.42
CA GLY A 298 -17.97 -12.06 -21.96
C GLY A 298 -17.83 -10.89 -20.99
N SER A 299 -18.93 -10.31 -20.52
CA SER A 299 -18.93 -9.20 -19.56
C SER A 299 -19.26 -9.69 -18.16
N ILE A 300 -18.39 -9.41 -17.19
CA ILE A 300 -18.51 -9.90 -15.82
C ILE A 300 -18.26 -8.80 -14.79
N SER A 301 -18.88 -8.97 -13.63
CA SER A 301 -18.63 -8.23 -12.40
C SER A 301 -18.70 -9.19 -11.21
N GLY A 302 -18.08 -8.83 -10.09
CA GLY A 302 -18.02 -9.71 -8.92
C GLY A 302 -17.03 -10.87 -9.11
N SER A 303 -17.41 -12.09 -8.73
CA SER A 303 -16.52 -13.26 -8.78
C SER A 303 -16.89 -14.22 -9.91
N VAL A 304 -15.85 -14.72 -10.59
CA VAL A 304 -15.92 -15.74 -11.63
C VAL A 304 -15.06 -16.92 -11.21
N SER A 305 -15.54 -18.14 -11.43
CA SER A 305 -14.77 -19.35 -11.14
C SER A 305 -14.86 -20.42 -12.23
N LEU A 306 -13.81 -21.24 -12.26
CA LEU A 306 -13.61 -22.34 -13.19
C LEU A 306 -13.08 -23.54 -12.40
N THR A 307 -13.77 -24.67 -12.46
CA THR A 307 -13.31 -25.93 -11.84
C THR A 307 -13.10 -26.98 -12.92
N PHE A 308 -11.93 -27.62 -12.91
CA PHE A 308 -11.59 -28.71 -13.83
C PHE A 308 -10.93 -29.87 -13.09
N GLU A 309 -10.98 -31.04 -13.72
CA GLU A 309 -10.43 -32.29 -13.21
C GLU A 309 -9.21 -32.71 -14.05
N PHE A 310 -8.20 -33.24 -13.37
CA PHE A 310 -6.94 -33.69 -13.95
C PHE A 310 -6.41 -34.91 -13.17
N PHE A 311 -5.40 -35.59 -13.71
CA PHE A 311 -4.58 -36.56 -12.96
C PHE A 311 -3.12 -36.48 -13.43
N ILE A 312 -2.21 -37.14 -12.72
CA ILE A 312 -0.81 -37.27 -13.13
C ILE A 312 -0.64 -38.59 -13.88
N PRO A 313 -0.37 -38.60 -15.20
CA PRO A 313 -0.20 -39.81 -15.97
C PRO A 313 1.12 -40.53 -15.64
N LEU A 314 1.33 -41.72 -16.21
CA LEU A 314 2.62 -42.42 -16.12
C LEU A 314 3.71 -41.70 -16.92
N ARG A 315 3.34 -41.10 -18.06
CA ARG A 315 4.25 -40.47 -19.00
C ARG A 315 3.90 -39.01 -19.23
N ASP A 316 4.92 -38.17 -19.34
CA ASP A 316 4.80 -36.76 -19.69
C ASP A 316 4.36 -36.56 -21.15
N ALA A 317 4.20 -35.29 -21.56
CA ALA A 317 3.84 -34.89 -22.92
C ALA A 317 4.86 -35.34 -24.00
N ASN A 318 6.10 -35.66 -23.61
CA ASN A 318 7.15 -36.15 -24.50
C ASN A 318 7.27 -37.68 -24.51
N GLY A 319 6.49 -38.37 -23.68
CA GLY A 319 6.50 -39.82 -23.53
C GLY A 319 7.54 -40.34 -22.52
N ASN A 320 8.22 -39.48 -21.77
CA ASN A 320 9.12 -39.90 -20.69
C ASN A 320 8.32 -40.34 -19.46
N LEU A 321 8.86 -41.23 -18.64
CA LEU A 321 8.24 -41.55 -17.34
C LEU A 321 8.31 -40.31 -16.44
N ILE A 322 7.21 -40.00 -15.75
CA ILE A 322 7.17 -38.87 -14.80
C ILE A 322 7.97 -39.24 -13.56
N LEU A 323 7.68 -40.38 -12.93
CA LEU A 323 8.47 -40.87 -11.81
C LEU A 323 9.54 -41.85 -12.30
N ASP A 324 10.75 -41.70 -11.78
CA ASP A 324 11.83 -42.64 -12.02
C ASP A 324 11.45 -44.01 -11.40
N PRO A 325 11.33 -45.09 -12.20
CA PRO A 325 10.90 -46.40 -11.70
C PRO A 325 11.96 -47.09 -10.83
N ASP A 326 13.23 -46.68 -10.91
CA ASP A 326 14.33 -47.26 -10.15
C ASP A 326 14.45 -46.60 -8.76
N THR A 327 14.21 -45.29 -8.67
CA THR A 327 14.29 -44.56 -7.39
C THR A 327 12.94 -44.37 -6.70
N GLY A 328 11.85 -44.30 -7.46
CA GLY A 328 10.51 -43.95 -6.96
C GLY A 328 10.45 -42.55 -6.36
N ASN A 329 11.32 -41.64 -6.81
CA ASN A 329 11.38 -40.29 -6.25
C ASN A 329 10.18 -39.48 -6.72
N ASP A 330 9.66 -38.63 -5.83
CA ASP A 330 8.60 -37.69 -6.12
C ASP A 330 9.04 -36.67 -7.18
N GLU A 331 8.08 -36.22 -7.97
CA GLU A 331 8.24 -35.10 -8.90
C GLU A 331 7.30 -33.94 -8.52
N THR A 332 7.47 -32.79 -9.19
CA THR A 332 6.59 -31.64 -8.95
C THR A 332 5.90 -31.16 -10.22
N SER A 333 4.62 -30.80 -10.06
CA SER A 333 3.83 -30.20 -11.11
C SER A 333 3.48 -28.75 -10.76
N CYS A 334 4.21 -27.81 -11.36
CA CYS A 334 3.93 -26.37 -11.30
C CYS A 334 2.77 -26.02 -12.22
N ASN A 335 1.70 -25.44 -11.69
CA ASN A 335 0.55 -25.07 -12.49
C ASN A 335 0.20 -23.59 -12.33
N ASN A 336 -0.16 -22.98 -13.46
CA ASN A 336 -0.36 -21.56 -13.57
C ASN A 336 -1.75 -21.12 -13.99
N THR A 337 -2.24 -20.04 -13.39
CA THR A 337 -3.54 -19.43 -13.70
C THR A 337 -3.39 -17.98 -14.12
N ALA A 338 -4.12 -17.58 -15.16
CA ALA A 338 -4.13 -16.22 -15.65
C ALA A 338 -5.55 -15.74 -15.94
N ALA A 339 -5.73 -14.42 -15.98
CA ALA A 339 -6.95 -13.80 -16.45
C ALA A 339 -6.66 -12.57 -17.29
N SER A 340 -7.57 -12.27 -18.22
CA SER A 340 -7.50 -11.07 -19.02
C SER A 340 -8.88 -10.50 -19.29
N GLY A 341 -8.96 -9.21 -19.56
CA GLY A 341 -10.20 -8.55 -19.96
C GLY A 341 -9.98 -7.09 -20.27
N ASN A 342 -10.97 -6.45 -20.87
CA ASN A 342 -10.98 -5.02 -21.14
C ASN A 342 -11.76 -4.32 -20.03
N TRP A 343 -11.09 -3.40 -19.35
CA TRP A 343 -11.65 -2.58 -18.30
C TRP A 343 -11.90 -1.17 -18.82
N THR A 344 -13.15 -0.72 -18.75
CA THR A 344 -13.48 0.70 -18.89
C THR A 344 -13.60 1.27 -17.48
N PRO A 345 -12.64 2.10 -17.04
CA PRO A 345 -12.73 2.72 -15.72
C PRO A 345 -13.99 3.58 -15.60
N LEU A 346 -14.50 3.71 -14.37
CA LEU A 346 -15.63 4.59 -14.10
C LEU A 346 -15.21 6.07 -14.16
N ASP A 347 -13.91 6.35 -14.02
CA ASP A 347 -13.39 7.69 -14.16
C ASP A 347 -13.43 8.13 -15.63
N PRO A 348 -14.15 9.20 -15.98
CA PRO A 348 -14.21 9.68 -17.36
C PRO A 348 -12.89 10.24 -17.90
N ARG A 349 -11.90 10.50 -17.02
CA ARG A 349 -10.56 10.94 -17.39
C ARG A 349 -9.69 9.77 -17.87
N ASP A 350 -10.03 8.57 -17.43
CA ASP A 350 -9.33 7.35 -17.79
C ASP A 350 -9.82 6.72 -19.08
N SER A 351 -8.87 6.11 -19.80
CA SER A 351 -9.17 5.37 -21.03
C SER A 351 -9.38 3.87 -20.78
N LEU A 352 -10.14 3.24 -21.69
CA LEU A 352 -10.26 1.79 -21.76
C LEU A 352 -8.88 1.13 -21.75
N THR A 353 -8.66 0.22 -20.81
CA THR A 353 -7.39 -0.47 -20.62
C THR A 353 -7.59 -1.99 -20.66
N THR A 354 -6.73 -2.70 -21.40
CA THR A 354 -6.69 -4.16 -21.34
C THR A 354 -5.86 -4.60 -20.14
N ILE A 355 -6.46 -5.40 -19.29
CA ILE A 355 -5.86 -5.93 -18.06
C ILE A 355 -5.44 -7.37 -18.31
N THR A 356 -4.24 -7.70 -17.86
CA THR A 356 -3.74 -9.07 -17.79
C THR A 356 -3.24 -9.32 -16.38
N GLN A 357 -3.78 -10.35 -15.72
CA GLN A 357 -3.29 -10.88 -14.47
C GLN A 357 -2.66 -12.23 -14.73
N ASN A 358 -1.35 -12.30 -14.52
CA ASN A 358 -0.57 -13.52 -14.60
C ASN A 358 0.51 -13.42 -13.51
N PRO A 359 0.18 -13.80 -12.27
CA PRO A 359 1.15 -13.76 -11.18
C PRO A 359 2.42 -14.53 -11.53
N ALA A 360 3.54 -14.08 -10.96
CA ALA A 360 4.84 -14.71 -11.22
C ALA A 360 4.99 -16.00 -10.39
N GLY A 361 5.62 -17.02 -10.98
CA GLY A 361 5.82 -18.31 -10.32
C GLY A 361 4.58 -19.21 -10.43
N CYS A 362 4.58 -20.33 -9.71
CA CYS A 362 3.45 -21.27 -9.72
C CYS A 362 2.35 -20.78 -8.77
N GLU A 363 1.10 -20.67 -9.22
CA GLU A 363 -0.03 -20.47 -8.31
C GLU A 363 -0.28 -21.70 -7.41
N HIS A 364 0.08 -22.89 -7.89
CA HIS A 364 0.13 -24.10 -7.07
C HIS A 364 1.24 -25.04 -7.56
N THR A 365 1.95 -25.65 -6.61
CA THR A 365 2.91 -26.73 -6.88
C THR A 365 2.38 -28.00 -6.25
N LEU A 366 2.07 -29.00 -7.07
CA LEU A 366 1.61 -30.31 -6.62
C LEU A 366 2.78 -31.28 -6.55
N THR A 367 2.83 -32.11 -5.50
CA THR A 367 3.80 -33.21 -5.39
C THR A 367 3.21 -34.48 -6.00
N ASP A 368 3.93 -35.07 -6.96
CA ASP A 368 3.54 -36.24 -7.72
C ASP A 368 4.21 -37.49 -7.12
N LYS A 369 3.43 -38.49 -6.72
CA LYS A 369 3.90 -39.68 -5.98
C LYS A 369 3.56 -41.00 -6.66
N SER A 370 4.33 -42.04 -6.33
CA SER A 370 4.15 -43.40 -6.87
C SER A 370 2.86 -44.07 -6.41
#